data_AF-A0A931RZB5-F1
#
_entry.id   AF-A0A931RZB5-F1
#
_cell.length_a   1.000
_cell.length_b   1.000
_cell.length_c   1.000
_cell.angle_alpha   90.00
_cell.angle_beta   90.00
_cell.angle_gamma   90.00
#
_symmetry.space_group_name_H-M   'P 1'
#
loop_
_entity.id
_entity.type
_entity.pdbx_description
1 polymer ?
#
loop_
_entity_poly.entity_id
_entity_poly.type
_entity_poly.pdbx_seq_one_letter_code
_entity_poly.pdbx_strand_id
1 'polypeptide(L)'
;MISTRRCLLVVGATAAIFGGCAVPVYINHYKAPNRLDAGHLGALKRVYVAVVPPDQHKKSAAWGKGLNKFINSLAEKKEMDPNERWSDWKGGQALALGQAAARAISGSFGGAIAVQAGHGEKPPGWIGHLGATSSLWIFPQPLILEKEPRQVDVRDKSGNVIGKRTEWALKKKWRVKYGFFAEPGGKLIFEAPFEAEQSDTMADEPDLDKLLAVQEKSWVEAWARTLAVDLLPHEVRRVRALYKGKSPKMKEAQKLARSGQWDQAEVLWKEENSPEARFNIAVSYERRGLWSEAKAAYESAANTGGNAAHQASAALSELGVLMPSAPATSEAKIKEPPDIFAAQWAVLPMNNETNDLDGPAHVRAVLESGLGQMGLALVNPEEVDVKLKSQGITDGGQLGSMKPKDIGKLLGANYLIYPVLEEYRSIPLAVYYKRVVAVRWRIVHAATGGTLAEQAETIVYQGSAPPNKAAEALVVQLAGRQISKLTKTYLKKETEEVVAALAAGLPHKP
;
A
#
# COMPACT_ATOMS: atom_id res chain seq x y z
N MET A 1 31.75 2.19 42.58
CA MET A 1 30.94 3.19 41.84
C MET A 1 30.42 2.52 40.59
N ILE A 2 29.12 2.24 40.58
CA ILE A 2 28.46 1.32 39.65
C ILE A 2 27.48 2.12 38.77
N SER A 3 27.54 1.85 37.46
CA SER A 3 26.48 1.87 36.45
C SER A 3 25.36 2.91 36.52
N THR A 4 25.23 3.73 35.47
CA THR A 4 23.94 4.28 35.02
C THR A 4 23.99 4.67 33.54
N ARG A 5 23.68 3.71 32.66
CA ARG A 5 23.23 3.97 31.28
C ARG A 5 22.30 2.86 30.81
N ARG A 6 21.00 2.97 31.12
CA ARG A 6 19.90 2.31 30.40
C ARG A 6 18.61 3.10 30.66
N CYS A 7 18.03 3.70 29.62
CA CYS A 7 16.59 3.86 29.40
C CYS A 7 16.36 4.76 28.18
N LEU A 8 16.33 4.17 26.98
CA LEU A 8 15.63 4.73 25.82
C LEU A 8 15.56 3.67 24.71
N LEU A 9 14.77 2.62 24.94
CA LEU A 9 14.32 1.69 23.90
C LEU A 9 13.24 0.74 24.43
N VAL A 10 12.07 1.28 24.81
CA VAL A 10 10.84 0.49 24.96
C VAL A 10 9.64 1.40 24.65
N VAL A 11 9.34 1.60 23.36
CA VAL A 11 8.00 1.98 22.89
C VAL A 11 7.77 1.19 21.60
N GLY A 12 7.09 0.05 21.70
CA GLY A 12 6.81 -0.77 20.51
C GLY A 12 6.48 -2.24 20.75
N ALA A 13 6.53 -2.75 21.99
CA ALA A 13 6.26 -4.16 22.27
C ALA A 13 5.47 -4.40 23.57
N THR A 14 4.53 -3.51 23.91
CA THR A 14 3.75 -3.59 25.15
C THR A 14 2.25 -3.58 24.90
N ALA A 15 1.77 -4.38 23.95
CA ALA A 15 0.33 -4.62 23.74
C ALA A 15 -0.07 -6.10 23.53
N ALA A 16 0.88 -7.06 23.58
CA ALA A 16 0.59 -8.45 23.24
C ALA A 16 0.51 -9.43 24.43
N ILE A 17 0.78 -9.02 25.68
CA ILE A 17 0.96 -9.98 26.79
C ILE A 17 -0.23 -10.03 27.77
N PHE A 18 -1.32 -9.27 27.56
CA PHE A 18 -2.53 -9.34 28.43
C PHE A 18 -3.86 -9.57 27.70
N GLY A 19 -3.84 -10.11 26.47
CA GLY A 19 -5.07 -10.42 25.72
C GLY A 19 -5.52 -11.86 25.91
N GLY A 20 -6.56 -12.10 26.69
CA GLY A 20 -7.27 -13.39 26.71
C GLY A 20 -7.66 -13.83 25.28
N CYS A 21 -7.58 -15.13 25.01
CA CYS A 21 -7.63 -15.79 23.69
C CYS A 21 -8.70 -15.24 22.71
N ALA A 22 -8.42 -14.14 22.03
CA ALA A 22 -9.18 -13.66 20.88
C ALA A 22 -8.84 -14.54 19.67
N VAL A 23 -9.81 -14.78 18.78
CA VAL A 23 -9.60 -15.60 17.59
C VAL A 23 -9.21 -14.67 16.46
N PRO A 24 -7.96 -14.71 15.97
CA PRO A 24 -7.61 -14.01 14.75
C PRO A 24 -8.33 -14.69 13.58
N VAL A 25 -9.10 -13.91 12.84
CA VAL A 25 -9.74 -14.31 11.59
C VAL A 25 -9.02 -13.60 10.47
N TYR A 26 -8.47 -14.36 9.55
CA TYR A 26 -7.82 -13.78 8.39
C TYR A 26 -8.87 -13.33 7.40
N ILE A 27 -8.73 -12.11 6.90
CA ILE A 27 -9.57 -11.56 5.84
C ILE A 27 -8.70 -11.21 4.65
N ASN A 28 -9.13 -11.72 3.50
CA ASN A 28 -8.50 -11.43 2.22
C ASN A 28 -8.90 -10.05 1.76
N HIS A 29 -8.05 -9.08 2.06
CA HIS A 29 -8.12 -7.77 1.43
C HIS A 29 -7.24 -7.77 0.19
N TYR A 30 -7.85 -7.49 -0.97
CA TYR A 30 -7.09 -7.20 -2.17
C TYR A 30 -6.26 -5.94 -1.94
N LYS A 31 -4.96 -6.00 -2.21
CA LYS A 31 -4.07 -4.83 -2.22
C LYS A 31 -4.25 -4.09 -3.54
N ALA A 32 -5.33 -3.34 -3.67
CA ALA A 32 -5.50 -2.41 -4.80
C ALA A 32 -5.67 -0.99 -4.25
N PRO A 33 -5.05 0.03 -4.87
CA PRO A 33 -5.41 1.43 -4.62
C PRO A 33 -6.90 1.63 -4.87
N ASN A 34 -7.51 2.61 -4.19
CA ASN A 34 -8.95 2.87 -4.28
C ASN A 34 -9.44 3.12 -5.72
N ARG A 35 -8.55 3.55 -6.63
CA ARG A 35 -8.88 3.92 -8.02
C ARG A 35 -8.13 3.15 -9.09
N LEU A 36 -7.10 2.38 -8.76
CA LEU A 36 -6.32 1.60 -9.73
C LEU A 36 -6.69 0.13 -9.60
N ASP A 37 -7.15 -0.47 -10.70
CA ASP A 37 -7.35 -1.92 -10.75
C ASP A 37 -6.00 -2.68 -10.63
N ALA A 38 -6.10 -3.97 -10.35
CA ALA A 38 -4.93 -4.84 -10.23
C ALA A 38 -4.06 -4.87 -11.50
N GLY A 39 -4.66 -4.67 -12.68
CA GLY A 39 -3.97 -4.64 -13.97
C GLY A 39 -3.10 -3.39 -14.17
N HIS A 40 -3.46 -2.28 -13.52
CA HIS A 40 -2.72 -1.02 -13.57
C HIS A 40 -1.66 -0.87 -12.46
N LEU A 41 -1.50 -1.84 -11.55
CA LEU A 41 -0.48 -1.79 -10.49
C LEU A 41 0.96 -1.68 -11.05
N GLY A 42 1.23 -2.32 -12.19
CA GLY A 42 2.52 -2.21 -12.87
C GLY A 42 2.85 -0.77 -13.30
N ALA A 43 1.84 0.09 -13.46
CA ALA A 43 2.00 1.47 -13.85
C ALA A 43 2.65 2.32 -12.74
N LEU A 44 2.54 1.93 -11.46
CA LEU A 44 3.12 2.67 -10.32
C LEU A 44 4.64 2.48 -10.17
N LYS A 45 5.27 1.56 -10.91
CA LYS A 45 6.69 1.22 -10.74
C LYS A 45 7.63 2.40 -10.99
N ARG A 46 7.37 3.18 -12.05
CA ARG A 46 8.21 4.30 -12.50
C ARG A 46 7.33 5.48 -12.91
N VAL A 47 6.96 6.30 -11.95
CA VAL A 47 6.01 7.41 -12.17
C VAL A 47 6.76 8.69 -12.50
N TYR A 48 6.37 9.38 -13.56
CA TYR A 48 6.75 10.77 -13.80
C TYR A 48 5.69 11.72 -13.25
N VAL A 49 6.09 12.74 -12.50
CA VAL A 49 5.15 13.70 -11.90
C VAL A 49 5.24 15.04 -12.63
N ALA A 50 4.11 15.51 -13.16
CA ALA A 50 3.97 16.82 -13.80
C ALA A 50 2.96 17.69 -13.02
N VAL A 51 3.33 18.94 -12.77
CA VAL A 51 2.46 19.97 -12.19
C VAL A 51 2.25 21.08 -13.20
N VAL A 52 0.99 21.36 -13.55
CA VAL A 52 0.56 22.32 -14.57
C VAL A 52 -0.27 23.44 -13.91
N PRO A 53 0.31 24.63 -13.67
CA PRO A 53 -0.39 25.77 -13.07
C PRO A 53 -1.55 26.34 -13.93
N PRO A 54 -2.59 26.94 -13.33
CA PRO A 54 -3.80 27.42 -14.03
C PRO A 54 -3.56 28.46 -15.14
N ASP A 55 -2.68 29.42 -14.91
CA ASP A 55 -2.51 30.60 -15.79
C ASP A 55 -1.51 30.40 -16.93
N GLN A 56 -0.89 29.22 -16.99
CA GLN A 56 0.12 28.91 -17.98
C GLN A 56 -0.43 28.49 -19.35
N HIS A 57 -1.76 28.35 -19.49
CA HIS A 57 -2.43 28.14 -20.78
C HIS A 57 -2.42 29.38 -21.70
N LYS A 58 -2.14 30.59 -21.18
CA LYS A 58 -2.26 31.85 -21.97
C LYS A 58 -0.94 32.42 -22.51
N LYS A 59 0.23 31.85 -22.19
CA LYS A 59 1.55 32.40 -22.61
C LYS A 59 2.44 31.36 -23.31
N SER A 60 1.87 30.60 -24.25
CA SER A 60 2.60 29.71 -25.15
C SER A 60 3.40 30.48 -26.22
N ALA A 61 4.49 31.15 -25.82
CA ALA A 61 5.53 31.61 -26.77
C ALA A 61 6.88 32.02 -26.13
N ALA A 62 7.05 31.91 -24.80
CA ALA A 62 8.05 32.76 -24.15
C ALA A 62 8.96 32.09 -23.10
N TRP A 63 9.25 30.78 -23.20
CA TRP A 63 10.32 30.18 -22.37
C TRP A 63 11.71 30.20 -23.01
N GLY A 64 11.92 31.03 -24.03
CA GLY A 64 13.20 31.73 -24.25
C GLY A 64 13.31 33.06 -23.47
N LYS A 65 12.21 33.57 -22.89
CA LYS A 65 12.20 34.84 -22.14
C LYS A 65 12.58 34.69 -20.67
N GLY A 66 12.54 33.50 -20.07
CA GLY A 66 13.00 33.29 -18.68
C GLY A 66 14.51 33.54 -18.51
N LEU A 67 15.30 33.15 -19.52
CA LEU A 67 16.73 33.44 -19.59
C LEU A 67 16.98 34.93 -19.94
N ASN A 68 16.20 35.52 -20.85
CA ASN A 68 16.26 36.97 -21.12
C ASN A 68 15.77 37.84 -19.97
N LYS A 69 14.90 37.35 -19.07
CA LYS A 69 14.42 38.09 -17.90
C LYS A 69 15.45 38.07 -16.77
N PHE A 70 16.30 37.05 -16.71
CA PHE A 70 17.49 37.04 -15.87
C PHE A 70 18.54 38.03 -16.41
N ILE A 71 18.77 38.09 -17.73
CA ILE A 71 19.64 39.09 -18.37
C ILE A 71 19.10 40.52 -18.22
N ASN A 72 17.78 40.72 -18.37
CA ASN A 72 17.11 42.01 -18.18
C ASN A 72 16.87 42.36 -16.71
N SER A 73 17.09 41.44 -15.76
CA SER A 73 17.10 41.77 -14.33
C SER A 73 18.33 42.58 -13.90
N LEU A 74 19.23 42.88 -14.85
CA LEU A 74 20.29 43.89 -14.75
C LEU A 74 19.85 45.28 -15.28
N ALA A 75 18.59 45.46 -15.70
CA ALA A 75 18.05 46.75 -16.17
C ALA A 75 16.66 47.05 -15.54
N GLU A 76 16.36 48.33 -15.39
CA GLU A 76 15.46 48.92 -14.39
C GLU A 76 13.97 48.50 -14.38
N LYS A 77 13.35 48.75 -13.20
CA LYS A 77 11.98 48.42 -12.79
C LYS A 77 10.91 49.19 -13.58
N LYS A 78 9.83 48.48 -13.96
CA LYS A 78 8.50 49.06 -14.19
C LYS A 78 7.50 48.49 -13.18
N GLU A 79 6.69 49.36 -12.61
CA GLU A 79 5.59 49.04 -11.70
C GLU A 79 4.48 48.27 -12.43
N MET A 80 3.85 47.33 -11.72
CA MET A 80 2.90 46.35 -12.25
C MET A 80 1.53 46.52 -11.58
N ASP A 81 0.46 46.42 -12.37
CA ASP A 81 -0.95 46.70 -12.02
C ASP A 81 -1.49 45.78 -10.91
N PRO A 82 -2.11 46.31 -9.82
CA PRO A 82 -2.70 45.53 -8.73
C PRO A 82 -3.84 44.57 -9.12
N ASN A 83 -4.51 44.77 -10.25
CA ASN A 83 -5.65 43.93 -10.66
C ASN A 83 -5.25 42.60 -11.34
N GLU A 84 -3.96 42.38 -11.63
CA GLU A 84 -3.44 41.11 -12.18
C GLU A 84 -3.03 40.10 -11.08
N ARG A 85 -3.29 40.35 -9.79
CA ARG A 85 -2.60 39.66 -8.67
C ARG A 85 -3.18 38.33 -8.14
N TRP A 86 -4.24 37.78 -8.70
CA TRP A 86 -5.07 36.84 -7.92
C TRP A 86 -5.01 35.34 -8.28
N SER A 87 -4.12 34.84 -9.16
CA SER A 87 -4.22 33.42 -9.61
C SER A 87 -2.94 32.62 -9.90
N ASP A 88 -1.74 33.20 -9.85
CA ASP A 88 -0.53 32.51 -10.30
C ASP A 88 0.15 31.67 -9.20
N TRP A 89 0.04 30.34 -9.28
CA TRP A 89 0.95 29.43 -8.57
C TRP A 89 2.40 29.76 -8.95
N LYS A 90 3.23 30.15 -7.97
CA LYS A 90 4.65 30.40 -8.20
C LYS A 90 5.34 29.08 -8.59
N GLY A 91 6.37 29.16 -9.43
CA GLY A 91 7.14 27.98 -9.86
C GLY A 91 7.69 27.14 -8.69
N GLY A 92 8.06 27.78 -7.58
CA GLY A 92 8.47 27.09 -6.35
C GLY A 92 7.34 26.31 -5.68
N GLN A 93 6.11 26.83 -5.67
CA GLN A 93 4.94 26.17 -5.10
C GLN A 93 4.54 24.94 -5.93
N ALA A 94 4.53 25.08 -7.26
CA ALA A 94 4.25 23.96 -8.17
C ALA A 94 5.30 22.84 -8.01
N LEU A 95 6.57 23.20 -7.87
CA LEU A 95 7.63 22.22 -7.64
C LEU A 95 7.50 21.54 -6.27
N ALA A 96 7.19 22.30 -5.20
CA ALA A 96 6.97 21.75 -3.87
C ALA A 96 5.79 20.76 -3.85
N LEU A 97 4.69 21.07 -4.56
CA LEU A 97 3.56 20.18 -4.74
C LEU A 97 3.98 18.89 -5.46
N GLY A 98 4.69 19.00 -6.58
CA GLY A 98 5.19 17.84 -7.33
C GLY A 98 6.15 16.97 -6.51
N GLN A 99 7.04 17.58 -5.73
CA GLN A 99 7.95 16.86 -4.83
C GLN A 99 7.23 16.18 -3.67
N ALA A 100 6.17 16.77 -3.15
CA ALA A 100 5.34 16.13 -2.15
C ALA A 100 4.56 14.95 -2.74
N ALA A 101 4.05 15.09 -3.96
CA ALA A 101 3.44 14.00 -4.72
C ALA A 101 4.40 12.83 -4.89
N ALA A 102 5.60 13.14 -5.38
CA ALA A 102 6.65 12.17 -5.63
C ALA A 102 7.02 11.41 -4.36
N ARG A 103 7.15 12.12 -3.23
CA ARG A 103 7.38 11.49 -1.93
C ARG A 103 6.21 10.63 -1.47
N ALA A 104 4.99 11.11 -1.65
CA ALA A 104 3.76 10.41 -1.27
C ALA A 104 3.58 9.07 -2.00
N ILE A 105 4.00 8.98 -3.26
CA ILE A 105 3.85 7.77 -4.08
C ILE A 105 5.11 6.89 -4.13
N SER A 106 6.21 7.32 -3.51
CA SER A 106 7.46 6.54 -3.49
C SER A 106 7.46 5.54 -2.33
N GLY A 107 7.69 4.26 -2.62
CA GLY A 107 7.67 3.19 -1.62
C GLY A 107 7.88 1.79 -2.21
N SER A 108 7.35 0.76 -1.54
CA SER A 108 7.56 -0.65 -1.91
C SER A 108 6.95 -1.08 -3.24
N PHE A 109 6.04 -0.29 -3.82
CA PHE A 109 5.33 -0.59 -5.07
C PHE A 109 5.89 0.17 -6.29
N GLY A 110 6.90 1.03 -6.09
CA GLY A 110 7.46 1.88 -7.13
C GLY A 110 7.89 3.26 -6.63
N GLY A 111 8.35 4.11 -7.54
CA GLY A 111 8.83 5.44 -7.18
C GLY A 111 8.69 6.47 -8.29
N ALA A 112 8.66 7.74 -7.86
CA ALA A 112 8.75 8.85 -8.78
C ALA A 112 10.17 8.93 -9.36
N ILE A 113 10.30 8.89 -10.69
CA ILE A 113 11.59 8.94 -11.37
C ILE A 113 12.03 10.36 -11.72
N ALA A 114 11.06 11.28 -11.85
CA ALA A 114 11.29 12.69 -12.12
C ALA A 114 10.06 13.51 -11.74
N VAL A 115 10.30 14.78 -11.44
CA VAL A 115 9.27 15.78 -11.13
C VAL A 115 9.49 16.99 -12.02
N GLN A 116 8.44 17.48 -12.65
CA GLN A 116 8.45 18.70 -13.43
C GLN A 116 7.32 19.62 -12.99
N ALA A 117 7.64 20.91 -12.84
CA ALA A 117 6.65 21.98 -12.80
C ALA A 117 6.78 22.75 -14.12
N GLY A 118 5.73 22.83 -14.94
CA GLY A 118 5.79 23.59 -16.19
C GLY A 118 4.80 23.21 -17.28
N HIS A 119 5.03 23.74 -18.48
CA HIS A 119 4.09 23.76 -19.59
C HIS A 119 3.93 22.41 -20.32
N GLY A 120 2.67 22.06 -20.60
CA GLY A 120 2.25 21.03 -21.55
C GLY A 120 0.95 20.36 -21.11
N GLU A 121 0.02 20.12 -22.03
CA GLU A 121 -1.12 19.21 -21.81
C GLU A 121 -0.75 17.75 -22.14
N LYS A 122 0.51 17.53 -22.55
CA LYS A 122 1.01 16.26 -23.03
C LYS A 122 2.37 15.95 -22.42
N PRO A 123 2.67 14.67 -22.16
CA PRO A 123 3.99 14.23 -21.74
C PRO A 123 5.10 14.73 -22.68
N PRO A 124 6.22 15.24 -22.15
CA PRO A 124 7.35 15.62 -22.99
C PRO A 124 7.83 14.40 -23.78
N GLY A 125 8.20 14.57 -25.05
CA GLY A 125 8.66 13.44 -25.87
C GLY A 125 9.86 12.68 -25.30
N TRP A 126 10.65 13.32 -24.42
CA TRP A 126 11.78 12.71 -23.74
C TRP A 126 11.39 11.79 -22.56
N ILE A 127 10.14 11.84 -22.08
CA ILE A 127 9.68 11.00 -20.97
C ILE A 127 9.85 9.50 -21.28
N GLY A 128 9.70 9.11 -22.56
CA GLY A 128 9.90 7.73 -23.01
C GLY A 128 11.33 7.25 -22.78
N HIS A 129 12.33 8.14 -22.81
CA HIS A 129 13.73 7.80 -22.52
C HIS A 129 13.97 7.53 -21.04
N LEU A 130 13.12 8.02 -20.14
CA LEU A 130 13.20 7.68 -18.72
C LEU A 130 12.60 6.31 -18.41
N GLY A 131 11.96 5.64 -19.38
CA GLY A 131 11.26 4.38 -19.14
C GLY A 131 10.15 4.53 -18.09
N ALA A 132 9.44 5.65 -18.11
CA ALA A 132 8.26 5.83 -17.27
C ALA A 132 7.21 4.77 -17.63
N THR A 133 6.63 4.12 -16.61
CA THR A 133 5.47 3.23 -16.79
C THR A 133 4.16 4.00 -16.70
N SER A 134 4.20 5.20 -16.11
CA SER A 134 3.07 6.11 -16.00
C SER A 134 3.49 7.56 -15.80
N SER A 135 2.53 8.46 -15.98
CA SER A 135 2.64 9.86 -15.61
C SER A 135 1.48 10.32 -14.72
N LEU A 136 1.80 11.02 -13.63
CA LEU A 136 0.86 11.70 -12.73
C LEU A 136 0.85 13.19 -13.06
N TRP A 137 -0.29 13.68 -13.53
CA TRP A 137 -0.50 15.08 -13.89
C TRP A 137 -1.34 15.77 -12.84
N ILE A 138 -0.89 16.94 -12.40
CA ILE A 138 -1.49 17.67 -11.28
C ILE A 138 -1.80 19.08 -11.76
N PHE A 139 -3.06 19.44 -11.72
CA PHE A 139 -3.64 20.70 -12.17
C PHE A 139 -4.21 21.43 -10.96
N PRO A 140 -3.37 22.07 -10.14
CA PRO A 140 -3.86 22.83 -9.01
C PRO A 140 -4.73 23.99 -9.49
N GLN A 141 -5.79 24.30 -8.75
CA GLN A 141 -6.65 25.46 -9.00
C GLN A 141 -6.23 26.64 -8.11
N PRO A 142 -6.67 27.87 -8.43
CA PRO A 142 -6.48 29.02 -7.54
C PRO A 142 -7.08 28.75 -6.14
N LEU A 143 -6.41 29.23 -5.10
CA LEU A 143 -6.93 29.17 -3.73
C LEU A 143 -8.12 30.13 -3.61
N ILE A 144 -9.21 29.67 -3.01
CA ILE A 144 -10.38 30.49 -2.73
C ILE A 144 -10.36 30.84 -1.23
N LEU A 145 -10.33 32.14 -0.92
CA LEU A 145 -10.41 32.66 0.44
C LEU A 145 -11.75 33.38 0.63
N GLU A 146 -12.52 32.95 1.61
CA GLU A 146 -13.79 33.56 2.01
C GLU A 146 -13.67 34.01 3.46
N LYS A 147 -14.08 35.25 3.78
CA LYS A 147 -14.15 35.75 5.16
C LYS A 147 -15.58 36.10 5.53
N GLU A 148 -16.01 35.66 6.70
CA GLU A 148 -17.35 35.90 7.23
C GLU A 148 -17.24 36.50 8.64
N PRO A 149 -17.85 37.67 8.92
CA PRO A 149 -17.91 38.22 10.26
C PRO A 149 -18.87 37.39 11.13
N ARG A 150 -18.46 37.08 12.36
CA ARG A 150 -19.25 36.39 13.39
C ARG A 150 -19.30 37.25 14.64
N GLN A 151 -20.49 37.47 15.18
CA GLN A 151 -20.66 38.13 16.47
C GLN A 151 -20.55 37.09 17.58
N VAL A 152 -19.62 37.28 18.51
CA VAL A 152 -19.40 36.40 19.66
C VAL A 152 -19.66 37.17 20.94
N ASP A 153 -20.49 36.60 21.81
CA ASP A 153 -20.79 37.17 23.12
C ASP A 153 -19.57 37.07 24.04
N VAL A 154 -19.12 38.21 24.56
CA VAL A 154 -18.07 38.29 25.59
C VAL A 154 -18.74 38.08 26.94
N ARG A 155 -18.32 37.05 27.68
CA ARG A 155 -18.88 36.73 28.99
C ARG A 155 -17.90 37.06 30.13
N ASP A 156 -18.43 37.53 31.26
CA ASP A 156 -17.65 37.72 32.49
C ASP A 156 -17.31 36.37 33.16
N LYS A 157 -16.54 36.42 34.26
CA LYS A 157 -16.17 35.23 35.05
C LYS A 157 -17.39 34.51 35.66
N SER A 158 -18.53 35.18 35.73
CA SER A 158 -19.80 34.66 36.24
C SER A 158 -20.69 34.08 35.12
N GLY A 159 -20.26 34.17 33.86
CA GLY A 159 -20.96 33.64 32.69
C GLY A 159 -22.00 34.59 32.07
N ASN A 160 -22.12 35.83 32.58
CA ASN A 160 -23.03 36.84 32.04
C ASN A 160 -22.44 37.49 30.80
N VAL A 161 -23.26 37.74 29.78
CA VAL A 161 -22.84 38.44 28.56
C VAL A 161 -22.64 39.93 28.88
N ILE A 162 -21.40 40.40 28.79
CA ILE A 162 -21.00 41.79 29.07
C ILE A 162 -20.76 42.61 27.79
N GLY A 163 -20.78 41.98 26.62
CA GLY A 163 -20.64 42.66 25.33
C GLY A 163 -20.63 41.69 24.15
N LYS A 164 -20.45 42.24 22.94
CA LYS A 164 -20.24 41.47 21.71
C LYS A 164 -18.92 41.89 21.08
N ARG A 165 -18.16 40.92 20.58
CA ARG A 165 -16.97 41.14 19.76
C ARG A 165 -17.20 40.52 18.39
N THR A 166 -16.81 41.24 17.35
CA THR A 166 -16.71 40.67 16.01
C THR A 166 -15.47 39.80 15.93
N GLU A 167 -15.65 38.53 15.60
CA GLU A 167 -14.59 37.63 15.17
C GLU A 167 -14.76 37.33 13.69
N TRP A 168 -13.69 37.00 12.99
CA TRP A 168 -13.72 36.68 11.58
C TRP A 168 -13.51 35.18 11.39
N ALA A 169 -14.45 34.53 10.72
CA ALA A 169 -14.26 33.18 10.22
C ALA A 169 -13.63 33.26 8.82
N LEU A 170 -12.42 32.74 8.69
CA LEU A 170 -11.71 32.64 7.42
C LEU A 170 -11.82 31.21 6.90
N LYS A 171 -12.58 31.02 5.83
CA LYS A 171 -12.67 29.76 5.08
C LYS A 171 -11.67 29.76 3.94
N LYS A 172 -10.92 28.67 3.83
CA LYS A 172 -9.89 28.47 2.81
C LYS A 172 -10.25 27.22 2.04
N LYS A 173 -10.60 27.36 0.77
CA LYS A 173 -10.96 26.25 -0.11
C LYS A 173 -9.86 26.06 -1.14
N TRP A 174 -9.34 24.85 -1.21
CA TRP A 174 -8.32 24.49 -2.18
C TRP A 174 -8.79 23.30 -3.00
N ARG A 175 -8.53 23.35 -4.31
CA ARG A 175 -8.88 22.30 -5.26
C ARG A 175 -7.68 21.92 -6.11
N VAL A 176 -7.50 20.62 -6.31
CA VAL A 176 -6.52 20.05 -7.25
C VAL A 176 -7.24 19.06 -8.13
N LYS A 177 -7.12 19.20 -9.44
CA LYS A 177 -7.45 18.10 -10.35
C LYS A 177 -6.18 17.33 -10.62
N TYR A 178 -6.24 16.02 -10.66
CA TYR A 178 -5.10 15.22 -11.07
C TYR A 178 -5.54 14.04 -11.92
N GLY A 179 -4.66 13.61 -12.82
CA GLY A 179 -4.89 12.49 -13.74
C GLY A 179 -3.68 11.58 -13.78
N PHE A 180 -3.93 10.29 -13.91
CA PHE A 180 -2.91 9.26 -13.99
C PHE A 180 -2.99 8.59 -15.36
N PHE A 181 -1.87 8.49 -16.06
CA PHE A 181 -1.81 8.05 -17.44
C PHE A 181 -0.79 6.93 -17.61
N ALA A 182 -1.11 5.93 -18.42
CA ALA A 182 -0.19 4.86 -18.80
C ALA A 182 0.84 5.36 -19.81
N GLU A 183 2.09 4.96 -19.65
CA GLU A 183 3.17 5.24 -20.59
C GLU A 183 3.80 3.96 -21.14
N PRO A 184 4.25 3.95 -22.41
CA PRO A 184 4.12 5.03 -23.38
C PRO A 184 2.70 5.13 -23.97
N GLY A 185 2.29 6.34 -24.36
CA GLY A 185 1.06 6.56 -25.14
C GLY A 185 0.01 7.42 -24.44
N GLY A 186 0.24 7.82 -23.19
CA GLY A 186 -0.60 8.77 -22.46
C GLY A 186 -2.06 8.35 -22.35
N LYS A 187 -2.36 7.05 -22.26
CA LYS A 187 -3.74 6.57 -22.08
C LYS A 187 -4.18 6.91 -20.65
N LEU A 188 -5.25 7.69 -20.51
CA LEU A 188 -5.82 7.99 -19.19
C LEU A 188 -6.22 6.69 -18.48
N ILE A 189 -5.68 6.47 -17.29
CA ILE A 189 -6.06 5.39 -16.39
C ILE A 189 -7.21 5.87 -15.51
N PHE A 190 -7.03 7.00 -14.83
CA PHE A 190 -8.10 7.63 -14.06
C PHE A 190 -7.83 9.13 -13.84
N GLU A 191 -8.88 9.87 -13.49
CA GLU A 191 -8.80 11.26 -13.04
C GLU A 191 -9.60 11.48 -11.75
N ALA A 192 -9.20 12.49 -10.98
CA ALA A 192 -9.75 12.77 -9.67
C ALA A 192 -9.65 14.25 -9.30
N PRO A 193 -10.71 14.83 -8.73
CA PRO A 193 -10.59 16.06 -7.95
C PRO A 193 -10.18 15.75 -6.52
N PHE A 194 -9.40 16.65 -5.93
CA PHE A 194 -9.17 16.78 -4.50
C PHE A 194 -9.68 18.16 -4.08
N GLU A 195 -10.49 18.20 -3.02
CA GLU A 195 -10.96 19.44 -2.42
C GLU A 195 -10.74 19.39 -0.91
N ALA A 196 -10.21 20.48 -0.35
CA ALA A 196 -10.05 20.64 1.08
C ALA A 196 -10.55 22.02 1.52
N GLU A 197 -11.22 22.05 2.67
CA GLU A 197 -11.67 23.27 3.33
C GLU A 197 -11.05 23.35 4.73
N GLN A 198 -10.48 24.51 5.06
CA GLN A 198 -10.03 24.84 6.41
C GLN A 198 -10.73 26.11 6.87
N SER A 199 -11.26 26.11 8.10
CA SER A 199 -11.85 27.28 8.73
C SER A 199 -11.01 27.67 9.95
N ASP A 200 -10.52 28.90 9.97
CA ASP A 200 -9.83 29.49 11.12
C ASP A 200 -10.67 30.65 11.68
N THR A 201 -10.65 30.85 13.00
CA THR A 201 -11.29 31.99 13.67
C THR A 201 -10.22 32.99 14.07
N MET A 202 -10.42 34.28 13.74
CA MET A 202 -9.48 35.35 14.00
C MET A 202 -10.13 36.50 14.76
N ALA A 203 -9.38 37.09 15.70
CA ALA A 203 -9.83 38.25 16.47
C ALA A 203 -9.94 39.51 15.60
N ASP A 204 -8.97 39.67 14.71
CA ASP A 204 -8.85 40.81 13.80
C ASP A 204 -9.21 40.41 12.38
N GLU A 205 -9.57 41.40 11.55
CA GLU A 205 -9.88 41.16 10.15
C GLU A 205 -8.64 40.63 9.40
N PRO A 206 -8.73 39.44 8.76
CA PRO A 206 -7.58 38.84 8.11
C PRO A 206 -7.14 39.62 6.87
N ASP A 207 -5.85 39.96 6.84
CA ASP A 207 -5.15 40.43 5.64
C ASP A 207 -4.88 39.23 4.71
N LEU A 208 -5.71 39.08 3.69
CA LEU A 208 -5.69 37.93 2.79
C LEU A 208 -4.35 37.81 2.03
N ASP A 209 -3.73 38.94 1.68
CA ASP A 209 -2.48 38.98 0.91
C ASP A 209 -1.31 38.41 1.72
N LYS A 210 -1.26 38.72 3.02
CA LYS A 210 -0.24 38.18 3.92
C LYS A 210 -0.44 36.70 4.21
N LEU A 211 -1.69 36.25 4.35
CA LEU A 211 -2.00 34.86 4.70
C LEU A 211 -1.69 33.88 3.57
N LEU A 212 -1.78 34.32 2.32
CA LEU A 212 -1.39 33.54 1.14
C LEU A 212 0.10 33.16 1.13
N ALA A 213 0.97 33.95 1.76
CA ALA A 213 2.42 33.72 1.72
C ALA A 213 2.94 32.70 2.76
N VAL A 214 2.13 32.32 3.77
CA VAL A 214 2.62 31.62 4.97
C VAL A 214 2.17 30.16 5.05
N GLN A 215 1.11 29.75 4.34
CA GLN A 215 0.42 28.46 4.60
C GLN A 215 0.65 27.35 3.56
N GLU A 216 1.64 27.51 2.68
CA GLU A 216 1.89 26.57 1.56
C GLU A 216 2.20 25.14 2.01
N LYS A 217 2.89 24.97 3.14
CA LYS A 217 3.41 23.66 3.55
C LYS A 217 2.34 22.69 4.05
N SER A 218 1.41 23.14 4.89
CA SER A 218 0.39 22.28 5.50
C SER A 218 -0.59 21.73 4.45
N TRP A 219 -0.91 22.51 3.42
CA TRP A 219 -1.80 22.09 2.33
C TRP A 219 -1.12 21.08 1.41
N VAL A 220 0.12 21.34 1.02
CA VAL A 220 0.93 20.40 0.23
C VAL A 220 1.02 19.04 0.95
N GLU A 221 1.21 19.04 2.27
CA GLU A 221 1.20 17.82 3.07
C GLU A 221 -0.18 17.14 3.14
N ALA A 222 -1.26 17.91 3.29
CA ALA A 222 -2.61 17.37 3.33
C ALA A 222 -2.97 16.65 2.01
N TRP A 223 -2.69 17.28 0.88
CA TRP A 223 -2.91 16.64 -0.42
C TRP A 223 -1.97 15.47 -0.68
N ALA A 224 -0.69 15.57 -0.30
CA ALA A 224 0.23 14.44 -0.45
C ALA A 224 -0.27 13.22 0.33
N ARG A 225 -0.83 13.41 1.53
CA ARG A 225 -1.50 12.34 2.29
C ARG A 225 -2.70 11.77 1.54
N THR A 226 -3.59 12.61 1.02
CA THR A 226 -4.77 12.13 0.27
C THR A 226 -4.40 11.44 -1.03
N LEU A 227 -3.40 11.96 -1.75
CA LEU A 227 -2.86 11.34 -2.96
C LEU A 227 -2.29 9.96 -2.66
N ALA A 228 -1.48 9.83 -1.59
CA ALA A 228 -0.99 8.52 -1.15
C ALA A 228 -2.15 7.58 -0.83
N VAL A 229 -3.21 8.09 -0.20
CA VAL A 229 -4.41 7.32 0.11
C VAL A 229 -5.15 6.87 -1.16
N ASP A 230 -5.21 7.70 -2.18
CA ASP A 230 -5.91 7.36 -3.43
C ASP A 230 -5.09 6.42 -4.33
N LEU A 231 -3.76 6.57 -4.35
CA LEU A 231 -2.85 5.92 -5.31
C LEU A 231 -2.08 4.72 -4.78
N LEU A 232 -1.73 4.68 -3.50
CA LEU A 232 -0.93 3.59 -2.96
C LEU A 232 -1.82 2.47 -2.42
N PRO A 233 -1.41 1.19 -2.59
CA PRO A 233 -2.07 0.10 -1.90
C PRO A 233 -1.98 0.33 -0.38
N HIS A 234 -3.12 0.35 0.29
CA HIS A 234 -3.15 0.43 1.76
C HIS A 234 -2.80 -0.92 2.37
N GLU A 235 -2.05 -0.88 3.46
CA GLU A 235 -1.97 -2.02 4.37
C GLU A 235 -3.28 -2.14 5.13
N VAL A 236 -4.22 -2.90 4.56
CA VAL A 236 -5.42 -3.28 5.29
C VAL A 236 -5.06 -4.37 6.30
N ARG A 237 -5.64 -4.28 7.49
CA ARG A 237 -5.46 -5.32 8.51
C ARG A 237 -6.01 -6.64 8.00
N ARG A 238 -5.11 -7.54 7.61
CA ARG A 238 -5.39 -8.92 7.16
C ARG A 238 -6.03 -9.80 8.23
N VAL A 239 -6.13 -9.32 9.47
CA VAL A 239 -6.65 -10.08 10.60
C VAL A 239 -7.67 -9.23 11.36
N ARG A 240 -8.88 -9.78 11.53
CA ARG A 240 -9.88 -9.28 12.48
C ARG A 240 -9.91 -10.21 13.68
N ALA A 241 -9.74 -9.66 14.88
CA ALA A 241 -9.88 -10.46 16.09
C ALA A 241 -11.37 -10.55 16.47
N LEU A 242 -11.94 -11.75 16.51
CA LEU A 242 -13.31 -11.92 17.01
C LEU A 242 -13.38 -11.66 18.51
N TYR A 243 -14.45 -11.00 18.93
CA TYR A 243 -14.80 -10.89 20.33
C TYR A 243 -15.32 -12.22 20.85
N LYS A 244 -14.77 -12.68 21.97
CA LYS A 244 -15.23 -13.88 22.68
C LYS A 244 -16.56 -13.67 23.40
N GLY A 245 -16.86 -12.41 23.78
CA GLY A 245 -18.01 -12.06 24.63
C GLY A 245 -17.97 -12.73 26.01
N LYS A 246 -18.93 -12.38 26.87
CA LYS A 246 -19.11 -13.03 28.18
C LYS A 246 -20.24 -14.07 28.18
N SER A 247 -21.25 -13.89 27.33
CA SER A 247 -22.43 -14.76 27.28
C SER A 247 -22.09 -16.18 26.79
N PRO A 248 -22.90 -17.19 27.17
CA PRO A 248 -22.75 -18.54 26.64
C PRO A 248 -22.85 -18.59 25.11
N LYS A 249 -23.81 -17.85 24.52
CA LYS A 249 -24.02 -17.76 23.07
C LYS A 249 -22.80 -17.22 22.34
N MET A 250 -22.17 -16.15 22.84
CA MET A 250 -20.96 -15.60 22.23
C MET A 250 -19.79 -16.57 22.24
N LYS A 251 -19.62 -17.33 23.33
CA LYS A 251 -18.56 -18.34 23.45
C LYS A 251 -18.80 -19.52 22.50
N GLU A 252 -20.05 -19.96 22.39
CA GLU A 252 -20.45 -21.02 21.47
C GLU A 252 -20.29 -20.60 20.01
N ALA A 253 -20.78 -19.41 19.65
CA ALA A 253 -20.61 -18.83 18.33
C ALA A 253 -19.12 -18.72 17.94
N GLN A 254 -18.27 -18.29 18.87
CA GLN A 254 -16.82 -18.26 18.63
C GLN A 254 -16.23 -19.67 18.41
N LYS A 255 -16.70 -20.68 19.15
CA LYS A 255 -16.28 -22.07 18.95
C LYS A 255 -16.70 -22.58 17.57
N LEU A 256 -17.93 -22.29 17.13
CA LEU A 256 -18.44 -22.64 15.80
C LEU A 256 -17.63 -21.96 14.70
N ALA A 257 -17.33 -20.67 14.85
CA ALA A 257 -16.48 -19.92 13.92
C ALA A 257 -15.05 -20.53 13.83
N ARG A 258 -14.46 -20.94 14.95
CA ARG A 258 -13.15 -21.65 14.96
C ARG A 258 -13.18 -22.97 14.21
N SER A 259 -14.31 -23.69 14.22
CA SER A 259 -14.48 -24.93 13.46
C SER A 259 -14.95 -24.71 12.02
N GLY A 260 -15.00 -23.46 11.54
CA GLY A 260 -15.44 -23.13 10.17
C GLY A 260 -16.97 -23.12 9.98
N GLN A 261 -17.75 -23.28 11.05
CA GLN A 261 -19.22 -23.31 11.01
C GLN A 261 -19.81 -21.89 11.16
N TRP A 262 -19.47 -21.03 10.20
CA TRP A 262 -19.76 -19.59 10.26
C TRP A 262 -21.25 -19.25 10.21
N ASP A 263 -22.04 -19.95 9.41
CA ASP A 263 -23.48 -19.69 9.30
C ASP A 263 -24.19 -19.93 10.64
N GLN A 264 -23.78 -20.95 11.39
CA GLN A 264 -24.33 -21.25 12.71
C GLN A 264 -23.85 -20.24 13.76
N ALA A 265 -22.58 -19.82 13.69
CA ALA A 265 -22.04 -18.77 14.56
C ALA A 265 -22.81 -17.45 14.37
N GLU A 266 -23.15 -17.11 13.13
CA GLU A 266 -23.87 -15.89 12.78
C GLU A 266 -25.29 -15.87 13.36
N VAL A 267 -26.00 -17.01 13.34
CA VAL A 267 -27.33 -17.12 14.00
C VAL A 267 -27.22 -16.77 15.48
N LEU A 268 -26.24 -17.34 16.18
CA LEU A 268 -26.04 -17.07 17.61
C LEU A 268 -25.63 -15.62 17.89
N TRP A 269 -24.82 -15.00 17.02
CA TRP A 269 -24.51 -13.56 17.13
C TRP A 269 -25.73 -12.68 16.87
N LYS A 270 -26.59 -13.03 15.91
CA LYS A 270 -27.84 -12.29 15.63
C LYS A 270 -28.80 -12.35 16.81
N GLU A 271 -28.89 -13.49 17.49
CA GLU A 271 -29.71 -13.66 18.69
C GLU A 271 -29.16 -12.89 19.91
N GLU A 272 -27.84 -12.78 20.05
CA GLU A 272 -27.22 -12.01 21.15
C GLU A 272 -27.44 -10.50 20.98
N ASN A 273 -27.30 -9.98 19.76
CA ASN A 273 -27.49 -8.57 19.40
C ASN A 273 -26.64 -7.55 20.23
N SER A 274 -25.52 -7.99 20.79
CA SER A 274 -24.55 -7.10 21.45
C SER A 274 -23.64 -6.38 20.45
N PRO A 275 -22.98 -5.27 20.84
CA PRO A 275 -21.98 -4.59 20.01
C PRO A 275 -20.88 -5.53 19.47
N GLU A 276 -20.39 -6.41 20.34
CA GLU A 276 -19.41 -7.44 20.00
C GLU A 276 -19.94 -8.47 19.02
N ALA A 277 -21.20 -8.88 19.18
CA ALA A 277 -21.86 -9.79 18.25
C ALA A 277 -22.03 -9.15 16.87
N ARG A 278 -22.43 -7.86 16.80
CA ARG A 278 -22.54 -7.10 15.55
C ARG A 278 -21.20 -6.95 14.85
N PHE A 279 -20.13 -6.68 15.59
CA PHE A 279 -18.77 -6.68 15.05
C PHE A 279 -18.41 -8.05 14.45
N ASN A 280 -18.67 -9.14 15.17
CA ASN A 280 -18.37 -10.48 14.67
C ASN A 280 -19.21 -10.87 13.43
N ILE A 281 -20.48 -10.43 13.34
CA ILE A 281 -21.32 -10.57 12.14
C ILE A 281 -20.69 -9.80 10.97
N ALA A 282 -20.22 -8.58 11.21
CA ALA A 282 -19.57 -7.79 10.18
C ALA A 282 -18.31 -8.49 9.63
N VAL A 283 -17.49 -9.09 10.51
CA VAL A 283 -16.34 -9.93 10.13
C VAL A 283 -16.77 -11.15 9.29
N SER A 284 -17.91 -11.78 9.60
CA SER A 284 -18.48 -12.90 8.83
C SER A 284 -18.82 -12.47 7.40
N TYR A 285 -19.51 -11.33 7.24
CA TYR A 285 -19.84 -10.78 5.93
C TYR A 285 -18.61 -10.34 5.14
N GLU A 286 -17.66 -9.68 5.80
CA GLU A 286 -16.40 -9.24 5.20
C GLU A 286 -15.59 -10.43 4.64
N ARG A 287 -15.51 -11.54 5.40
CA ARG A 287 -14.89 -12.80 4.94
C ARG A 287 -15.55 -13.38 3.69
N ARG A 288 -16.86 -13.21 3.52
CA ARG A 288 -17.64 -13.71 2.37
C ARG A 288 -17.64 -12.76 1.18
N GLY A 289 -17.02 -11.58 1.29
CA GLY A 289 -17.08 -10.53 0.26
C GLY A 289 -18.43 -9.82 0.17
N LEU A 290 -19.28 -9.93 1.20
CA LEU A 290 -20.57 -9.23 1.30
C LEU A 290 -20.34 -7.83 1.87
N TRP A 291 -19.72 -6.95 1.06
CA TRP A 291 -19.16 -5.68 1.54
C TRP A 291 -20.22 -4.70 2.05
N SER A 292 -21.40 -4.65 1.42
CA SER A 292 -22.48 -3.75 1.81
C SER A 292 -23.08 -4.15 3.17
N GLU A 293 -23.28 -5.45 3.38
CA GLU A 293 -23.77 -6.04 4.62
C GLU A 293 -22.73 -5.91 5.74
N ALA A 294 -21.45 -6.13 5.42
CA ALA A 294 -20.33 -5.91 6.35
C ALA A 294 -20.30 -4.46 6.83
N LYS A 295 -20.39 -3.49 5.91
CA LYS A 295 -20.44 -2.06 6.23
C LYS A 295 -21.61 -1.74 7.16
N ALA A 296 -22.83 -2.17 6.82
CA ALA A 296 -24.01 -1.91 7.66
C ALA A 296 -23.87 -2.52 9.07
N ALA A 297 -23.32 -3.73 9.18
CA ALA A 297 -23.07 -4.37 10.46
C ALA A 297 -21.99 -3.66 11.29
N TYR A 298 -20.92 -3.18 10.65
CA TYR A 298 -19.91 -2.36 11.34
C TYR A 298 -20.45 -1.00 11.78
N GLU A 299 -21.26 -0.31 10.98
CA GLU A 299 -21.93 0.94 11.37
C GLU A 299 -22.81 0.71 12.61
N SER A 300 -23.56 -0.39 12.63
CA SER A 300 -24.38 -0.79 13.77
C SER A 300 -23.57 -1.08 15.04
N ALA A 301 -22.33 -1.58 14.91
CA ALA A 301 -21.41 -1.78 16.03
C ALA A 301 -20.65 -0.51 16.46
N ALA A 302 -20.37 0.41 15.52
CA ALA A 302 -19.72 1.69 15.79
C ALA A 302 -20.62 2.62 16.62
N ASN A 303 -21.92 2.57 16.39
CA ASN A 303 -22.89 3.46 17.05
C ASN A 303 -23.19 3.11 18.52
N THR A 304 -22.69 1.99 19.05
CA THR A 304 -23.01 1.51 20.40
C THR A 304 -21.98 1.88 21.48
N GLY A 305 -20.87 2.53 21.13
CA GLY A 305 -19.79 2.89 22.05
C GLY A 305 -18.92 1.70 22.51
N GLY A 306 -17.89 1.98 23.31
CA GLY A 306 -16.97 0.96 23.87
C GLY A 306 -15.90 0.42 22.90
N ASN A 307 -15.23 -0.67 23.28
CA ASN A 307 -14.11 -1.23 22.50
C ASN A 307 -14.53 -1.75 21.13
N ALA A 308 -15.71 -2.39 21.04
CA ALA A 308 -16.27 -2.86 19.77
C ALA A 308 -16.50 -1.70 18.79
N ALA A 309 -16.96 -0.55 19.28
CA ALA A 309 -17.17 0.63 18.46
C ALA A 309 -15.87 1.20 17.88
N HIS A 310 -14.77 1.22 18.66
CA HIS A 310 -13.47 1.66 18.17
C HIS A 310 -12.93 0.74 17.07
N GLN A 311 -13.03 -0.58 17.26
CA GLN A 311 -12.59 -1.54 16.24
C GLN A 311 -13.48 -1.48 15.00
N ALA A 312 -14.79 -1.33 15.17
CA ALA A 312 -15.74 -1.17 14.07
C ALA A 312 -15.48 0.10 13.26
N SER A 313 -15.21 1.23 13.92
CA SER A 313 -14.87 2.49 13.25
C SER A 313 -13.59 2.38 12.43
N ALA A 314 -12.59 1.69 12.96
CA ALA A 314 -11.36 1.41 12.23
C ALA A 314 -11.61 0.49 11.02
N ALA A 315 -12.42 -0.56 11.17
CA ALA A 315 -12.81 -1.44 10.07
C ALA A 315 -13.64 -0.71 9.00
N LEU A 316 -14.52 0.22 9.38
CA LEU A 316 -15.27 1.07 8.44
C LEU A 316 -14.36 1.99 7.63
N SER A 317 -13.37 2.60 8.28
CA SER A 317 -12.37 3.39 7.57
C SER A 317 -11.61 2.54 6.54
N GLU A 318 -11.33 1.28 6.86
CA GLU A 318 -10.69 0.32 5.95
C GLU A 318 -11.65 -0.16 4.84
N LEU A 319 -12.93 -0.38 5.13
CA LEU A 319 -13.95 -0.82 4.16
C LEU A 319 -14.37 0.28 3.18
N GLY A 320 -14.45 1.54 3.63
CA GLY A 320 -14.73 2.67 2.75
C GLY A 320 -13.67 2.87 1.66
N VAL A 321 -12.47 2.36 1.91
CA VAL A 321 -11.33 2.30 0.98
C VAL A 321 -11.46 1.09 0.03
N LEU A 322 -11.95 -0.06 0.50
CA LEU A 322 -12.07 -1.30 -0.29
C LEU A 322 -13.30 -1.39 -1.21
N MET A 323 -14.43 -0.80 -0.82
CA MET A 323 -15.69 -0.92 -1.58
C MET A 323 -15.66 -0.34 -3.00
N PRO A 324 -14.98 0.79 -3.29
CA PRO A 324 -14.88 1.35 -4.64
C PRO A 324 -14.12 0.46 -5.64
N SER A 325 -13.26 -0.44 -5.15
CA SER A 325 -12.41 -1.35 -5.94
C SER A 325 -12.90 -2.80 -5.90
N ALA A 326 -14.00 -3.09 -5.21
CA ALA A 326 -14.67 -4.38 -5.28
C ALA A 326 -15.30 -4.55 -6.68
N PRO A 327 -15.06 -5.66 -7.38
CA PRO A 327 -15.78 -5.93 -8.62
C PRO A 327 -17.28 -5.87 -8.31
N ALA A 328 -18.03 -5.10 -9.11
CA ALA A 328 -19.49 -5.10 -9.03
C ALA A 328 -19.94 -6.57 -9.03
N THR A 329 -20.62 -6.98 -7.97
CA THR A 329 -21.14 -8.33 -7.82
C THR A 329 -22.19 -8.56 -8.91
N SER A 330 -21.74 -8.93 -10.11
CA SER A 330 -22.61 -9.56 -11.07
C SER A 330 -22.96 -10.91 -10.48
N GLU A 331 -24.23 -11.13 -10.18
CA GLU A 331 -24.85 -12.43 -9.93
C GLU A 331 -24.79 -13.34 -11.17
N ALA A 332 -23.68 -13.34 -11.91
CA ALA A 332 -23.38 -14.38 -12.85
C ALA A 332 -23.16 -15.65 -12.02
N LYS A 333 -24.02 -16.65 -12.18
CA LYS A 333 -23.80 -18.02 -11.70
C LYS A 333 -22.41 -18.46 -12.14
N ILE A 334 -21.42 -18.28 -11.26
CA ILE A 334 -20.10 -18.86 -11.40
C ILE A 334 -20.34 -20.35 -11.27
N LYS A 335 -20.18 -21.07 -12.38
CA LYS A 335 -20.01 -22.53 -12.36
C LYS A 335 -18.87 -22.76 -11.37
N GLU A 336 -19.16 -23.35 -10.20
CA GLU A 336 -18.23 -23.43 -9.07
C GLU A 336 -16.82 -23.68 -9.59
N PRO A 337 -15.85 -22.76 -9.34
CA PRO A 337 -14.48 -23.01 -9.74
C PRO A 337 -14.08 -24.35 -9.12
N PRO A 338 -13.37 -25.23 -9.84
CA PRO A 338 -12.91 -26.48 -9.26
C PRO A 338 -12.24 -26.15 -7.93
N ASP A 339 -12.57 -26.90 -6.87
CA ASP A 339 -12.06 -26.66 -5.52
C ASP A 339 -10.53 -26.80 -5.53
N ILE A 340 -9.88 -25.68 -5.82
CA ILE A 340 -8.44 -25.46 -5.90
C ILE A 340 -7.75 -25.81 -4.58
N PHE A 341 -8.48 -25.83 -3.45
CA PHE A 341 -7.97 -26.23 -2.15
C PHE A 341 -8.06 -27.74 -1.93
N ALA A 342 -8.99 -28.42 -2.60
CA ALA A 342 -9.06 -29.89 -2.64
C ALA A 342 -8.09 -30.50 -3.68
N ALA A 343 -7.65 -29.72 -4.66
CA ALA A 343 -6.68 -30.16 -5.65
C ALA A 343 -5.29 -30.37 -5.02
N GLN A 344 -4.53 -31.33 -5.55
CA GLN A 344 -3.14 -31.59 -5.15
C GLN A 344 -2.18 -30.66 -5.90
N TRP A 345 -1.28 -30.03 -5.16
CA TRP A 345 -0.28 -29.09 -5.66
C TRP A 345 1.13 -29.63 -5.43
N ALA A 346 2.02 -29.47 -6.39
CA ALA A 346 3.43 -29.77 -6.20
C ALA A 346 4.28 -28.51 -6.42
N VAL A 347 5.10 -28.17 -5.43
CA VAL A 347 6.20 -27.21 -5.60
C VAL A 347 7.40 -27.98 -6.13
N LEU A 348 7.79 -27.66 -7.36
CA LEU A 348 8.89 -28.34 -8.03
C LEU A 348 10.25 -27.80 -7.55
N PRO A 349 11.35 -28.57 -7.76
CA PRO A 349 12.71 -28.07 -7.54
C PRO A 349 12.92 -26.71 -8.21
N MET A 350 13.48 -25.78 -7.44
CA MET A 350 13.64 -24.40 -7.88
C MET A 350 14.79 -24.27 -8.86
N ASN A 351 14.56 -23.61 -9.99
CA ASN A 351 15.63 -23.27 -10.93
C ASN A 351 16.50 -22.16 -10.33
N ASN A 352 17.82 -22.36 -10.28
CA ASN A 352 18.74 -21.42 -9.64
C ASN A 352 19.50 -20.59 -10.69
N GLU A 353 19.17 -19.31 -10.81
CA GLU A 353 19.90 -18.35 -11.66
C GLU A 353 20.89 -17.52 -10.84
N THR A 354 21.21 -17.95 -9.61
CA THR A 354 22.11 -17.25 -8.69
C THR A 354 23.38 -18.05 -8.44
N ASN A 355 24.38 -17.37 -7.85
CA ASN A 355 25.62 -18.02 -7.41
C ASN A 355 25.53 -18.64 -6.01
N ASP A 356 24.35 -18.63 -5.36
CA ASP A 356 24.17 -19.21 -4.03
C ASP A 356 23.62 -20.64 -4.15
N LEU A 357 24.35 -21.61 -3.62
CA LEU A 357 24.01 -23.03 -3.74
C LEU A 357 22.88 -23.46 -2.79
N ASP A 358 22.71 -22.76 -1.66
CA ASP A 358 21.73 -23.11 -0.63
C ASP A 358 20.40 -22.35 -0.78
N GLY A 359 20.44 -21.19 -1.45
CA GLY A 359 19.29 -20.32 -1.69
C GLY A 359 18.05 -21.05 -2.22
N PRO A 360 18.13 -21.85 -3.30
CA PRO A 360 16.97 -22.51 -3.89
C PRO A 360 16.21 -23.41 -2.91
N ALA A 361 16.93 -24.24 -2.15
CA ALA A 361 16.34 -25.14 -1.17
C ALA A 361 15.66 -24.37 -0.03
N HIS A 362 16.31 -23.31 0.46
CA HIS A 362 15.75 -22.46 1.51
C HIS A 362 14.48 -21.73 1.06
N VAL A 363 14.52 -21.08 -0.11
CA VAL A 363 13.38 -20.32 -0.64
C VAL A 363 12.21 -21.25 -0.96
N ARG A 364 12.48 -22.44 -1.54
CA ARG A 364 11.45 -23.46 -1.77
C ARG A 364 10.79 -23.93 -0.48
N ALA A 365 11.56 -24.19 0.58
CA ALA A 365 10.99 -24.60 1.87
C ALA A 365 10.09 -23.53 2.49
N VAL A 366 10.47 -22.24 2.39
CA VAL A 366 9.63 -21.13 2.84
C VAL A 366 8.36 -21.02 1.99
N LEU A 367 8.48 -21.20 0.67
CA LEU A 367 7.35 -21.23 -0.26
C LEU A 367 6.34 -22.31 0.07
N GLU A 368 6.80 -23.54 0.28
CA GLU A 368 5.97 -24.69 0.65
C GLU A 368 5.28 -24.46 2.00
N SER A 369 6.01 -23.95 2.99
CA SER A 369 5.43 -23.61 4.29
C SER A 369 4.34 -22.55 4.16
N GLY A 370 4.59 -21.49 3.38
CA GLY A 370 3.62 -20.42 3.12
C GLY A 370 2.36 -20.94 2.43
N LEU A 371 2.50 -21.73 1.38
CA LEU A 371 1.39 -22.32 0.63
C LEU A 371 0.59 -23.33 1.46
N GLY A 372 1.26 -24.13 2.29
CA GLY A 372 0.60 -25.04 3.22
C GLY A 372 -0.24 -24.30 4.27
N GLN A 373 0.28 -23.18 4.79
CA GLN A 373 -0.46 -22.30 5.71
C GLN A 373 -1.70 -21.66 5.06
N MET A 374 -1.74 -21.53 3.73
CA MET A 374 -2.92 -21.07 2.99
C MET A 374 -4.01 -22.13 2.82
N GLY A 375 -3.74 -23.37 3.24
CA GLY A 375 -4.68 -24.49 3.12
C GLY A 375 -4.64 -25.21 1.78
N LEU A 376 -3.58 -25.03 0.97
CA LEU A 376 -3.36 -25.83 -0.23
C LEU A 376 -2.87 -27.23 0.14
N ALA A 377 -3.44 -28.26 -0.50
CA ALA A 377 -2.98 -29.63 -0.33
C ALA A 377 -1.69 -29.84 -1.14
N LEU A 378 -0.54 -29.74 -0.48
CA LEU A 378 0.77 -29.93 -1.10
C LEU A 378 1.20 -31.39 -1.07
N VAL A 379 1.78 -31.87 -2.17
CA VAL A 379 2.56 -33.11 -2.21
C VAL A 379 3.80 -32.91 -1.35
N ASN A 380 4.20 -33.94 -0.60
CA ASN A 380 5.38 -33.88 0.25
C ASN A 380 6.63 -33.56 -0.59
N PRO A 381 7.45 -32.56 -0.23
CA PRO A 381 8.60 -32.14 -1.02
C PRO A 381 9.67 -33.23 -1.18
N GLU A 382 9.89 -34.05 -0.15
CA GLU A 382 10.83 -35.18 -0.23
C GLU A 382 10.34 -36.22 -1.24
N GLU A 383 9.02 -36.47 -1.28
CA GLU A 383 8.40 -37.36 -2.25
C GLU A 383 8.52 -36.81 -3.67
N VAL A 384 8.33 -35.50 -3.85
CA VAL A 384 8.54 -34.81 -5.13
C VAL A 384 9.98 -35.04 -5.61
N ASP A 385 10.97 -34.83 -4.75
CA ASP A 385 12.38 -34.94 -5.11
C ASP A 385 12.78 -36.38 -5.44
N VAL A 386 12.33 -37.36 -4.64
CA VAL A 386 12.59 -38.79 -4.91
C VAL A 386 11.98 -39.21 -6.25
N LYS A 387 10.72 -38.82 -6.52
CA LYS A 387 10.03 -39.17 -7.77
C LYS A 387 10.69 -38.53 -8.97
N LEU A 388 11.04 -37.25 -8.92
CA LEU A 388 11.72 -36.56 -10.02
C LEU A 388 13.13 -37.11 -10.24
N LYS A 389 13.86 -37.42 -9.18
CA LYS A 389 15.19 -38.04 -9.26
C LYS A 389 15.15 -39.42 -9.92
N SER A 390 14.07 -40.19 -9.73
CA SER A 390 13.87 -41.46 -10.44
C SER A 390 13.75 -41.31 -11.96
N GLN A 391 13.41 -40.11 -12.43
CA GLN A 391 13.36 -39.73 -13.86
C GLN A 391 14.64 -39.02 -14.31
N GLY A 392 15.68 -38.96 -13.47
CA GLY A 392 16.94 -38.27 -13.78
C GLY A 392 16.89 -36.76 -13.60
N ILE A 393 15.83 -36.21 -12.99
CA ILE A 393 15.71 -34.78 -12.70
C ILE A 393 16.17 -34.52 -11.26
N THR A 394 17.26 -33.79 -11.11
CA THR A 394 17.82 -33.37 -9.81
C THR A 394 17.77 -31.87 -9.58
N ASP A 395 17.59 -31.08 -10.65
CA ASP A 395 17.62 -29.61 -10.60
C ASP A 395 16.41 -29.00 -11.33
N GLY A 396 15.97 -27.82 -10.87
CA GLY A 396 14.84 -27.10 -11.47
C GLY A 396 15.04 -26.72 -12.93
N GLY A 397 16.28 -26.45 -13.36
CA GLY A 397 16.61 -26.18 -14.75
C GLY A 397 16.39 -27.37 -15.69
N GLN A 398 16.34 -28.59 -15.15
CA GLN A 398 16.11 -29.83 -15.91
C GLN A 398 14.62 -30.13 -16.12
N LEU A 399 13.72 -29.43 -15.43
CA LEU A 399 12.27 -29.67 -15.52
C LEU A 399 11.71 -29.47 -16.93
N GLY A 400 12.39 -28.71 -17.78
CA GLY A 400 12.05 -28.56 -19.20
C GLY A 400 12.18 -29.84 -20.03
N SER A 401 12.84 -30.89 -19.51
CA SER A 401 13.00 -32.18 -20.18
C SER A 401 11.73 -33.05 -20.16
N MET A 402 10.74 -32.71 -19.31
CA MET A 402 9.49 -33.44 -19.18
C MET A 402 8.28 -32.53 -19.43
N LYS A 403 7.20 -33.09 -20.00
CA LYS A 403 5.95 -32.33 -20.17
C LYS A 403 5.25 -32.19 -18.80
N PRO A 404 4.58 -31.05 -18.54
CA PRO A 404 3.83 -30.84 -17.30
C PRO A 404 2.82 -31.96 -16.98
N LYS A 405 2.21 -32.55 -18.01
CA LYS A 405 1.27 -33.67 -17.88
C LYS A 405 1.91 -34.92 -17.29
N ASP A 406 3.14 -35.22 -17.69
CA ASP A 406 3.88 -36.39 -17.21
C ASP A 406 4.37 -36.16 -15.79
N ILE A 407 4.83 -34.94 -15.47
CA ILE A 407 5.22 -34.53 -14.12
C ILE A 407 4.01 -34.62 -13.16
N GLY A 408 2.86 -34.07 -13.53
CA GLY A 408 1.67 -34.13 -12.68
C GLY A 408 1.16 -35.56 -12.48
N LYS A 409 1.22 -36.42 -13.51
CA LYS A 409 0.88 -37.84 -13.38
C LYS A 409 1.84 -38.58 -12.43
N LEU A 410 3.14 -38.30 -12.54
CA LEU A 410 4.17 -38.88 -11.68
C LEU A 410 3.97 -38.48 -10.21
N LEU A 411 3.70 -37.19 -9.97
CA LEU A 411 3.57 -36.63 -8.63
C LEU A 411 2.17 -36.80 -8.03
N GLY A 412 1.16 -37.15 -8.84
CA GLY A 412 -0.24 -37.14 -8.41
C GLY A 412 -0.79 -35.73 -8.19
N ALA A 413 -0.21 -34.73 -8.85
CA ALA A 413 -0.54 -33.32 -8.67
C ALA A 413 -1.41 -32.79 -9.83
N ASN A 414 -2.41 -31.98 -9.49
CA ASN A 414 -3.24 -31.25 -10.45
C ASN A 414 -2.56 -29.97 -10.92
N TYR A 415 -1.81 -29.32 -10.02
CA TYR A 415 -1.14 -28.06 -10.27
C TYR A 415 0.35 -28.16 -9.93
N LEU A 416 1.18 -27.58 -10.80
CA LEU A 416 2.62 -27.57 -10.67
C LEU A 416 3.11 -26.14 -10.55
N ILE A 417 3.91 -25.87 -9.52
CA ILE A 417 4.57 -24.58 -9.32
C ILE A 417 6.02 -24.74 -9.77
N TYR A 418 6.42 -23.94 -10.76
CA TYR A 418 7.78 -23.84 -11.28
C TYR A 418 8.43 -22.57 -10.73
N PRO A 419 9.13 -22.64 -9.59
CA PRO A 419 9.82 -21.47 -9.05
C PRO A 419 11.22 -21.30 -9.67
N VAL A 420 11.62 -20.05 -9.81
CA VAL A 420 12.92 -19.59 -10.31
C VAL A 420 13.46 -18.58 -9.31
N LEU A 421 14.69 -18.80 -8.84
CA LEU A 421 15.43 -17.87 -8.00
C LEU A 421 16.30 -17.00 -8.91
N GLU A 422 15.90 -15.75 -9.12
CA GLU A 422 16.56 -14.81 -10.04
C GLU A 422 17.68 -14.03 -9.33
N GLU A 423 17.45 -13.63 -8.07
CA GLU A 423 18.45 -12.92 -7.25
C GLU A 423 18.44 -13.44 -5.82
N TYR A 424 19.62 -13.69 -5.25
CA TYR A 424 19.76 -14.11 -3.85
C TYR A 424 21.11 -13.66 -3.29
N ARG A 425 21.22 -12.36 -2.97
CA ARG A 425 22.51 -11.78 -2.58
C ARG A 425 22.41 -10.71 -1.50
N SER A 426 23.50 -10.59 -0.76
CA SER A 426 23.76 -9.53 0.20
C SER A 426 25.09 -8.88 -0.17
N ILE A 427 25.04 -7.59 -0.48
CA ILE A 427 26.18 -6.74 -0.82
C ILE A 427 26.47 -5.86 0.41
N PRO A 428 27.47 -6.21 1.24
CA PRO A 428 27.93 -5.35 2.31
C PRO A 428 29.00 -4.39 1.76
N LEU A 429 28.64 -3.13 1.47
CA LEU A 429 29.61 -2.05 1.26
C LEU A 429 29.59 -1.16 2.51
N ALA A 430 30.76 -0.69 2.95
CA ALA A 430 30.94 -0.04 4.24
C ALA A 430 29.91 1.07 4.56
N VAL A 431 29.59 1.90 3.57
CA VAL A 431 28.58 2.97 3.65
C VAL A 431 27.21 2.57 3.11
N TYR A 432 27.07 1.39 2.51
CA TYR A 432 25.90 0.95 1.77
C TYR A 432 25.71 -0.57 1.87
N TYR A 433 24.61 -1.03 2.44
CA TYR A 433 24.27 -2.45 2.33
C TYR A 433 23.03 -2.63 1.46
N LYS A 434 23.02 -3.70 0.67
CA LYS A 434 21.88 -4.13 -0.15
C LYS A 434 21.65 -5.61 0.01
N ARG A 435 20.44 -6.00 0.38
CA ARG A 435 19.99 -7.39 0.47
C ARG A 435 18.83 -7.56 -0.50
N VAL A 436 18.95 -8.53 -1.40
CA VAL A 436 18.01 -8.72 -2.52
C VAL A 436 17.63 -10.18 -2.59
N VAL A 437 16.32 -10.43 -2.63
CA VAL A 437 15.73 -11.70 -3.03
C VAL A 437 14.75 -11.41 -4.17
N ALA A 438 14.93 -12.05 -5.31
CA ALA A 438 13.99 -12.00 -6.43
C ALA A 438 13.58 -13.42 -6.82
N VAL A 439 12.29 -13.67 -6.84
CA VAL A 439 11.71 -14.98 -7.17
C VAL A 439 10.62 -14.77 -8.20
N ARG A 440 10.67 -15.59 -9.23
CA ARG A 440 9.59 -15.73 -10.21
C ARG A 440 9.00 -17.12 -10.08
N TRP A 441 7.69 -17.25 -10.23
CA TRP A 441 7.04 -18.54 -10.26
C TRP A 441 6.01 -18.61 -11.38
N ARG A 442 5.80 -19.83 -11.88
CA ARG A 442 4.79 -20.12 -12.88
C ARG A 442 3.96 -21.31 -12.44
N ILE A 443 2.64 -21.14 -12.44
CA ILE A 443 1.68 -22.16 -12.04
C ILE A 443 1.07 -22.77 -13.28
N VAL A 444 1.15 -24.09 -13.39
CA VAL A 444 0.72 -24.83 -14.57
C VAL A 444 -0.30 -25.88 -14.17
N HIS A 445 -1.41 -25.95 -14.89
CA HIS A 445 -2.35 -27.05 -14.78
C HIS A 445 -1.74 -28.30 -15.41
N ALA A 446 -1.50 -29.35 -14.62
CA ALA A 446 -0.80 -30.55 -15.07
C ALA A 446 -1.46 -31.21 -16.28
N ALA A 447 -2.77 -31.42 -16.25
CA ALA A 447 -3.46 -32.17 -17.31
C ALA A 447 -3.41 -31.48 -18.70
N THR A 448 -3.52 -30.15 -18.74
CA THR A 448 -3.58 -29.37 -19.98
C THR A 448 -2.23 -28.78 -20.37
N GLY A 449 -1.31 -28.61 -19.42
CA GLY A 449 -0.07 -27.86 -19.59
C GLY A 449 -0.26 -26.35 -19.66
N GLY A 450 -1.48 -25.85 -19.46
CA GLY A 450 -1.79 -24.42 -19.50
C GLY A 450 -1.26 -23.69 -18.28
N THR A 451 -0.60 -22.55 -18.51
CA THR A 451 -0.20 -21.62 -17.44
C THR A 451 -1.44 -20.92 -16.88
N LEU A 452 -1.63 -20.98 -15.57
CA LEU A 452 -2.72 -20.30 -14.86
C LEU A 452 -2.31 -18.92 -14.38
N ALA A 453 -1.09 -18.84 -13.85
CA ALA A 453 -0.53 -17.60 -13.32
C ALA A 453 0.98 -17.63 -13.47
N GLU A 454 1.56 -16.45 -13.70
CA GLU A 454 2.99 -16.21 -13.61
C GLU A 454 3.17 -14.89 -12.88
N GLN A 455 4.04 -14.89 -11.87
CA GLN A 455 4.33 -13.70 -11.08
C GLN A 455 5.80 -13.66 -10.72
N ALA A 456 6.33 -12.46 -10.57
CA ALA A 456 7.70 -12.22 -10.15
C ALA A 456 7.68 -11.13 -9.09
N GLU A 457 8.40 -11.37 -8.00
CA GLU A 457 8.53 -10.43 -6.90
C GLU A 457 9.99 -10.24 -6.53
N THR A 458 10.32 -9.02 -6.11
CA THR A 458 11.67 -8.65 -5.69
C THR A 458 11.60 -7.80 -4.43
N ILE A 459 12.20 -8.30 -3.35
CA ILE A 459 12.34 -7.55 -2.11
C ILE A 459 13.77 -7.05 -1.99
N VAL A 460 13.91 -5.74 -1.80
CA VAL A 460 15.19 -5.06 -1.63
C VAL A 460 15.21 -4.36 -0.28
N TYR A 461 16.13 -4.79 0.58
CA TYR A 461 16.51 -4.03 1.77
C TYR A 461 17.79 -3.27 1.49
N GLN A 462 17.73 -1.95 1.62
CA GLN A 462 18.91 -1.10 1.48
C GLN A 462 19.00 -0.11 2.64
N GLY A 463 20.23 0.20 3.03
CA GLY A 463 20.49 1.22 4.03
C GLY A 463 21.90 1.76 3.90
N SER A 464 22.10 2.97 4.43
CA SER A 464 23.39 3.64 4.42
C SER A 464 23.89 3.90 5.83
N ALA A 465 25.17 3.67 6.07
CA ALA A 465 25.86 4.09 7.29
C ALA A 465 26.55 5.44 7.04
N PRO A 466 26.59 6.35 8.04
CA PRO A 466 27.36 7.58 7.90
C PRO A 466 28.87 7.25 7.72
N PRO A 467 29.61 8.04 6.92
CA PRO A 467 30.98 7.71 6.53
C PRO A 467 31.93 7.43 7.71
N ASN A 468 31.74 8.13 8.82
CA ASN A 468 32.55 7.97 10.04
C ASN A 468 32.31 6.66 10.81
N LYS A 469 31.31 5.85 10.42
CA LYS A 469 31.03 4.52 10.99
C LYS A 469 31.14 3.39 9.96
N ALA A 470 31.65 3.69 8.76
CA ALA A 470 31.65 2.76 7.64
C ALA A 470 32.47 1.48 7.90
N ALA A 471 33.65 1.62 8.53
CA ALA A 471 34.51 0.48 8.84
C ALA A 471 33.87 -0.47 9.87
N GLU A 472 33.29 0.07 10.94
CA GLU A 472 32.57 -0.72 11.95
C GLU A 472 31.34 -1.39 11.35
N ALA A 473 30.57 -0.65 10.54
CA ALA A 473 29.40 -1.18 9.85
C ALA A 473 29.76 -2.32 8.88
N LEU A 474 30.86 -2.21 8.14
CA LEU A 474 31.35 -3.26 7.25
C LEU A 474 31.70 -4.54 8.03
N VAL A 475 32.44 -4.42 9.13
CA VAL A 475 32.84 -5.57 9.97
C VAL A 475 31.62 -6.26 10.55
N VAL A 476 30.66 -5.51 11.09
CA VAL A 476 29.41 -6.05 11.62
C VAL A 476 28.59 -6.76 10.53
N GLN A 477 28.53 -6.18 9.32
CA GLN A 477 27.80 -6.79 8.20
C GLN A 477 28.46 -8.07 7.68
N LEU A 478 29.80 -8.09 7.57
CA LEU A 478 30.54 -9.28 7.15
C LEU A 478 30.40 -10.40 8.19
N ALA A 479 30.56 -10.07 9.48
CA ALA A 479 30.37 -11.03 10.57
C ALA A 479 28.92 -11.56 10.61
N GLY A 480 27.93 -10.67 10.50
CA GLY A 480 26.51 -11.04 10.46
C GLY A 480 26.16 -11.90 9.24
N ARG A 481 26.79 -11.67 8.09
CA ARG A 481 26.63 -12.52 6.90
C ARG A 481 27.14 -13.94 7.13
N GLN A 482 28.33 -14.10 7.71
CA GLN A 482 28.89 -15.43 7.99
C GLN A 482 28.07 -16.18 9.05
N ILE A 483 27.67 -15.50 10.13
CA ILE A 483 26.81 -16.09 11.16
C ILE A 483 25.45 -16.48 10.59
N SER A 484 24.84 -15.66 9.74
CA SER A 484 23.54 -15.98 9.14
C SER A 484 23.62 -17.13 8.13
N LYS A 485 24.72 -17.27 7.39
CA LYS A 485 24.96 -18.46 6.57
C LYS A 485 25.12 -19.72 7.42
N LEU A 486 25.93 -19.67 8.48
CA LEU A 486 26.11 -20.78 9.42
C LEU A 486 24.80 -21.20 10.11
N THR A 487 23.94 -20.25 10.46
CA THR A 487 22.66 -20.49 11.15
C THR A 487 21.49 -20.72 10.18
N LYS A 488 21.73 -20.79 8.86
CA LYS A 488 20.69 -20.90 7.81
C LYS A 488 19.60 -19.82 7.91
N THR A 489 19.95 -18.64 8.41
CA THR A 489 19.08 -17.45 8.51
C THR A 489 19.41 -16.39 7.46
N TYR A 490 20.35 -16.68 6.56
CA TYR A 490 20.74 -15.77 5.48
C TYR A 490 19.54 -15.42 4.61
N LEU A 491 19.28 -14.12 4.44
CA LEU A 491 18.14 -13.56 3.71
C LEU A 491 16.74 -14.04 4.15
N LYS A 492 16.61 -14.64 5.34
CA LYS A 492 15.34 -15.22 5.82
C LYS A 492 14.15 -14.25 5.74
N LYS A 493 14.32 -13.03 6.26
CA LYS A 493 13.25 -12.03 6.27
C LYS A 493 12.82 -11.65 4.84
N GLU A 494 13.79 -11.43 3.97
CA GLU A 494 13.55 -11.10 2.57
C GLU A 494 12.86 -12.22 1.82
N THR A 495 13.25 -13.47 2.09
CA THR A 495 12.62 -14.67 1.55
C THR A 495 11.17 -14.80 2.03
N GLU A 496 10.91 -14.65 3.33
CA GLU A 496 9.56 -14.69 3.89
C GLU A 496 8.64 -13.62 3.27
N GLU A 497 9.17 -12.41 3.08
CA GLU A 497 8.41 -11.30 2.46
C GLU A 497 8.18 -11.50 0.96
N VAL A 498 9.16 -11.99 0.20
CA VAL A 498 8.99 -12.36 -1.21
C VAL A 498 7.91 -13.44 -1.35
N VAL A 499 8.01 -14.50 -0.55
CA VAL A 499 7.05 -15.61 -0.59
C VAL A 499 5.66 -15.12 -0.21
N ALA A 500 5.53 -14.29 0.83
CA ALA A 500 4.26 -13.72 1.24
C ALA A 500 3.65 -12.79 0.17
N ALA A 501 4.48 -12.07 -0.58
CA ALA A 501 4.05 -11.24 -1.70
C ALA A 501 3.53 -12.09 -2.87
N LEU A 502 4.27 -13.13 -3.25
CA LEU A 502 3.86 -14.09 -4.29
C LEU A 502 2.57 -14.81 -3.88
N ALA A 503 2.55 -15.37 -2.68
CA ALA A 503 1.39 -16.08 -2.12
C ALA A 503 0.11 -15.23 -2.05
N ALA A 504 0.23 -13.91 -1.85
CA ALA A 504 -0.91 -13.01 -1.84
C ALA A 504 -1.63 -12.92 -3.21
N GLY A 505 -0.98 -13.34 -4.29
CA GLY A 505 -1.59 -13.47 -5.61
C GLY A 505 -2.46 -14.72 -5.78
N LEU A 506 -2.43 -15.65 -4.82
CA LEU A 506 -3.18 -16.89 -4.89
C LEU A 506 -4.47 -16.85 -4.06
N PRO A 507 -5.49 -17.58 -4.51
CA PRO A 507 -6.69 -17.80 -3.71
C PRO A 507 -6.35 -18.49 -2.38
N HIS A 508 -6.99 -18.07 -1.29
CA HIS A 508 -6.85 -18.64 0.05
C HIS A 508 -8.12 -19.39 0.48
N LYS A 509 -7.98 -20.50 1.21
CA LYS A 509 -9.14 -21.26 1.69
C LYS A 509 -9.89 -20.37 2.69
N PRO A 510 -11.20 -20.12 2.48
CA PRO A 510 -11.95 -19.19 3.31
C PRO A 510 -11.98 -19.63 4.77
#